data_AF-A0A6V8KJ74-F1
#
_entry.id   AF-A0A6V8KJ74-F1
#
_cell.length_a   1.000
_cell.length_b   1.000
_cell.length_c   1.000
_cell.angle_alpha   90.00
_cell.angle_beta   90.00
_cell.angle_gamma   90.00
#
_symmetry.space_group_name_H-M   'P 1'
#
loop_
_entity.id
_entity.type
_entity.pdbx_description
1 polymer ?
#
loop_
_entity_poly.entity_id
_entity_poly.type
_entity_poly.pdbx_seq_one_letter_code
_entity_poly.pdbx_strand_id
1 'polypeptide(L)'
;MEVVIPAVVGALASVVVVLLSAVLTARHQRRHAVEAEHDVIRGTYLNPLRYHAVENHFRITDNLHKVRQHGGHWDELDVLATTADLADKDPGWFVSEGARLATATYLTACLLAHLARVRDNVPYLRLTTTADTRLAELTLQVHVGILQDGGMPNVAQISLGQEMWHRDEKRLLTYREFCQLLQKPDRRPWIEPVVLYHLQLGRGENLGRVRLLIDATAELAEFLDGHVGGAESIGSRSEAEHRYRAKLAHYRSIE
;
A
#
# COMPACT_ATOMS: atom_id res chain seq x y z
N MET A 1 -13.83 29.71 67.67
CA MET A 1 -14.50 28.82 66.70
C MET A 1 -14.41 29.34 65.25
N GLU A 2 -14.23 30.65 65.04
CA GLU A 2 -14.23 31.27 63.70
C GLU A 2 -13.04 30.91 62.80
N VAL A 3 -11.90 30.47 63.34
CA VAL A 3 -10.68 30.15 62.57
C VAL A 3 -10.69 28.73 61.99
N VAL A 4 -11.48 27.82 62.56
CA VAL A 4 -11.48 26.40 62.19
C VAL A 4 -12.24 26.16 60.88
N ILE A 5 -13.32 26.89 60.64
CA ILE A 5 -14.15 26.77 59.43
C ILE A 5 -13.34 27.12 58.15
N PRO A 6 -12.67 28.28 58.03
CA PRO A 6 -11.88 28.60 56.85
C PRO A 6 -10.69 27.66 56.64
N ALA A 7 -10.09 27.14 57.73
CA ALA A 7 -9.00 26.16 57.63
C ALA A 7 -9.49 24.81 57.05
N VAL A 8 -10.65 24.32 57.49
CA VAL A 8 -11.27 23.09 56.96
C VAL A 8 -11.71 23.27 55.51
N VAL A 9 -12.30 24.42 55.17
CA VAL A 9 -12.69 24.75 53.79
C VAL A 9 -11.47 24.84 52.87
N GLY A 10 -10.38 25.46 53.33
CA GLY A 10 -9.12 25.53 52.58
C GLY A 10 -8.48 24.15 52.36
N ALA A 11 -8.48 23.30 53.38
CA ALA A 11 -7.99 21.93 53.28
C ALA A 11 -8.82 21.11 52.27
N LEU A 12 -10.16 21.18 52.34
CA LEU A 12 -11.05 20.49 51.39
C LEU A 12 -10.87 20.99 49.96
N ALA A 13 -10.77 22.30 49.75
CA ALA A 13 -10.53 22.89 48.44
C ALA A 13 -9.19 22.40 47.86
N SER A 14 -8.14 22.32 48.67
CA SER A 14 -6.82 21.83 48.24
C SER A 14 -6.87 20.36 47.79
N VAL A 15 -7.59 19.50 48.51
CA VAL A 15 -7.76 18.09 48.15
C VAL A 15 -8.53 17.95 46.84
N VAL A 16 -9.61 18.72 46.65
CA VAL A 16 -10.40 18.71 45.42
C VAL A 16 -9.57 19.17 44.21
N VAL A 17 -8.79 20.23 44.35
CA VAL A 17 -7.91 20.72 43.27
C VAL A 17 -6.83 19.70 42.91
N VAL A 18 -6.22 19.05 43.89
CA VAL A 18 -5.21 18.00 43.65
C VAL A 18 -5.84 16.80 42.94
N LEU A 19 -7.01 16.34 43.36
CA LEU A 19 -7.71 15.22 42.72
C LEU A 19 -8.14 15.56 41.28
N LEU A 20 -8.70 16.75 41.04
CA LEU A 20 -9.06 17.21 39.70
C LEU A 20 -7.83 17.32 38.80
N SER A 21 -6.75 17.90 39.32
CA SER A 21 -5.49 18.03 38.58
C SER A 21 -4.92 16.66 38.21
N ALA A 22 -4.85 15.72 39.17
CA ALA A 22 -4.39 14.37 38.92
C ALA A 22 -5.25 13.63 37.87
N VAL A 23 -6.58 13.75 37.94
CA VAL A 23 -7.49 13.14 36.96
C VAL A 23 -7.35 13.76 35.58
N LEU A 24 -7.24 15.09 35.49
CA LEU A 24 -7.05 15.80 34.22
C LEU A 24 -5.69 15.46 33.60
N THR A 25 -4.61 15.46 34.39
CA THR A 25 -3.28 15.06 33.94
C THR A 25 -3.24 13.61 33.49
N ALA A 26 -3.83 12.67 34.23
CA ALA A 26 -3.90 11.27 33.83
C ALA A 26 -4.71 11.08 32.54
N ARG A 27 -5.83 11.79 32.37
CA ARG A 27 -6.60 11.79 31.12
C ARG A 27 -5.82 12.37 29.95
N HIS A 28 -5.11 13.46 30.18
CA HIS A 28 -4.29 14.12 29.18
C HIS A 28 -3.11 13.23 28.74
N GLN A 29 -2.38 12.64 29.69
CA GLN A 29 -1.32 11.67 29.43
C GLN A 29 -1.83 10.45 28.67
N ARG A 30 -3.00 9.90 29.04
CA ARG A 30 -3.60 8.77 28.33
C ARG A 30 -3.98 9.12 26.89
N ARG A 31 -4.52 10.32 26.65
CA ARG A 31 -4.82 10.81 25.30
C ARG A 31 -3.54 10.94 24.47
N HIS A 32 -2.50 11.56 25.03
CA HIS A 32 -1.20 11.69 24.34
C HIS A 32 -0.55 10.33 24.04
N ALA A 33 -0.67 9.35 24.93
CA ALA A 33 -0.14 8.01 24.68
C ALA A 33 -0.87 7.32 23.52
N VAL A 34 -2.21 7.44 23.46
CA VAL A 34 -3.02 6.89 22.36
C VAL A 34 -2.70 7.60 21.04
N GLU A 35 -2.58 8.92 21.06
CA GLU A 35 -2.21 9.72 19.88
C GLU A 35 -0.83 9.29 19.35
N ALA A 36 0.17 9.14 20.24
CA ALA A 36 1.50 8.71 19.87
C ALA A 36 1.52 7.28 19.30
N GLU A 37 0.74 6.37 19.86
CA GLU A 37 0.56 5.02 19.32
C GLU A 37 -0.06 5.06 17.92
N HIS A 38 -1.10 5.87 17.72
CA HIS A 38 -1.75 6.04 16.43
C HIS A 38 -0.80 6.63 15.39
N ASP A 39 0.04 7.60 15.77
CA ASP A 39 1.01 8.21 14.86
C ASP A 39 2.10 7.22 14.43
N VAL A 40 2.56 6.36 15.36
CA VAL A 40 3.48 5.27 15.02
C VAL A 40 2.83 4.31 14.03
N ILE A 41 1.56 3.95 14.25
CA ILE A 41 0.83 3.03 13.36
C ILE A 41 0.62 3.65 11.97
N ARG A 42 0.20 4.92 11.92
CA ARG A 42 0.03 5.68 10.69
C ARG A 42 1.33 5.74 9.90
N GLY A 43 2.42 6.14 10.55
CA GLY A 43 3.72 6.28 9.89
C GLY A 43 4.34 4.97 9.44
N THR A 44 4.22 3.91 10.26
CA THR A 44 4.93 2.64 10.03
C THR A 44 4.18 1.67 9.12
N TYR A 45 2.85 1.70 9.14
CA TYR A 45 2.01 0.71 8.46
C TYR A 45 1.07 1.33 7.45
N LEU A 46 0.27 2.33 7.84
CA LEU A 46 -0.82 2.83 6.99
C LEU A 46 -0.33 3.73 5.86
N ASN A 47 0.61 4.64 6.11
CA ASN A 47 1.13 5.55 5.08
C ASN A 47 1.93 4.81 3.98
N PRO A 48 2.79 3.82 4.31
CA PRO A 48 3.42 2.98 3.29
C PRO A 48 2.41 2.15 2.48
N LEU A 49 1.39 1.57 3.14
CA LEU A 49 0.32 0.85 2.44
C LEU A 49 -0.43 1.78 1.49
N ARG A 50 -0.77 2.99 1.94
CA ARG A 50 -1.42 4.03 1.14
C ARG A 50 -0.60 4.37 -0.10
N TYR A 51 0.70 4.60 0.08
CA TYR A 51 1.61 4.87 -1.03
C TYR A 51 1.57 3.76 -2.09
N HIS A 52 1.71 2.51 -1.67
CA HIS A 52 1.72 1.38 -2.60
C HIS A 52 0.36 1.05 -3.20
N ALA A 53 -0.75 1.34 -2.51
CA ALA A 53 -2.09 1.25 -3.07
C ALA A 53 -2.26 2.24 -4.24
N VAL A 54 -1.84 3.50 -4.04
CA VAL A 54 -1.87 4.53 -5.08
C VAL A 54 -0.96 4.17 -6.25
N GLU A 55 0.29 3.74 -6.00
CA GLU A 55 1.21 3.32 -7.07
C GLU A 55 0.64 2.18 -7.92
N ASN A 56 0.01 1.18 -7.30
CA ASN A 56 -0.60 0.08 -8.03
C ASN A 56 -1.84 0.53 -8.81
N HIS A 57 -2.70 1.35 -8.20
CA HIS A 57 -3.87 1.90 -8.89
C HIS A 57 -3.46 2.59 -10.20
N PHE A 58 -2.49 3.51 -10.15
CA PHE A 58 -2.02 4.22 -11.34
C PHE A 58 -1.31 3.30 -12.33
N ARG A 59 -0.42 2.42 -11.86
CA ARG A 59 0.34 1.52 -12.74
C ARG A 59 -0.59 0.58 -13.51
N ILE A 60 -1.55 -0.04 -12.84
CA ILE A 60 -2.48 -0.99 -13.46
C ILE A 60 -3.45 -0.27 -14.38
N THR A 61 -3.93 0.92 -13.99
CA THR A 61 -4.79 1.76 -14.84
C THR A 61 -4.07 2.20 -16.12
N ASP A 62 -2.81 2.65 -16.02
CA ASP A 62 -1.99 3.02 -17.18
C ASP A 62 -1.77 1.82 -18.11
N ASN A 63 -1.38 0.66 -17.56
CA ASN A 63 -1.21 -0.57 -18.35
C ASN A 63 -2.51 -0.97 -19.06
N LEU A 64 -3.66 -0.97 -18.37
CA LEU A 64 -4.97 -1.27 -18.96
C LEU A 64 -5.33 -0.28 -20.06
N HIS A 65 -5.04 1.00 -19.85
CA HIS A 65 -5.26 2.03 -20.86
C HIS A 65 -4.39 1.80 -22.10
N LYS A 66 -3.12 1.44 -21.93
CA LYS A 66 -2.20 1.11 -23.02
C LYS A 66 -2.64 -0.10 -23.82
N VAL A 67 -3.08 -1.17 -23.15
CA VAL A 67 -3.64 -2.37 -23.80
C VAL A 67 -4.85 -2.00 -24.65
N ARG A 68 -5.76 -1.15 -24.13
CA ARG A 68 -6.92 -0.66 -24.91
C ARG A 68 -6.50 0.20 -26.12
N GLN A 69 -5.51 1.08 -25.95
CA GLN A 69 -5.00 1.92 -27.03
C GLN A 69 -4.37 1.12 -28.18
N HIS A 70 -3.77 -0.03 -27.88
CA HIS A 70 -3.10 -0.90 -28.84
C HIS A 70 -3.99 -2.08 -29.30
N GLY A 71 -5.31 -1.92 -29.27
CA GLY A 71 -6.23 -2.90 -29.85
C GLY A 71 -6.47 -4.15 -29.02
N GLY A 72 -6.21 -4.11 -27.71
CA GLY A 72 -6.41 -5.23 -26.80
C GLY A 72 -5.15 -6.03 -26.50
N HIS A 73 -3.98 -5.61 -26.99
CA HIS A 73 -2.70 -6.23 -26.73
C HIS A 73 -1.61 -5.15 -26.62
N TRP A 74 -0.61 -5.32 -25.75
CA TRP A 74 0.48 -4.35 -25.61
C TRP A 74 1.83 -5.03 -25.39
N ASP A 75 2.65 -5.01 -26.45
CA ASP A 75 3.94 -5.70 -26.56
C ASP A 75 4.94 -5.32 -25.45
N GLU A 76 4.94 -4.07 -24.97
CA GLU A 76 5.86 -3.64 -23.89
C GLU A 76 5.59 -4.37 -22.56
N LEU A 77 4.39 -4.94 -22.39
CA LEU A 77 4.04 -5.72 -21.21
C LEU A 77 4.11 -7.24 -21.48
N ASP A 78 3.83 -7.67 -22.71
CA ASP A 78 3.95 -9.07 -23.16
C ASP A 78 5.34 -9.40 -23.76
N VAL A 79 6.37 -9.20 -22.95
CA VAL A 79 7.79 -9.34 -23.34
C VAL A 79 8.38 -10.74 -23.08
N LEU A 80 7.55 -11.70 -22.67
CA LEU A 80 7.96 -13.08 -22.38
C LEU A 80 6.96 -14.07 -22.95
N ALA A 81 7.45 -15.12 -23.62
CA ALA A 81 6.59 -16.22 -24.03
C ALA A 81 6.12 -17.00 -22.80
N THR A 82 7.07 -17.32 -21.91
CA THR A 82 6.78 -17.96 -20.63
C THR A 82 7.52 -17.28 -19.48
N THR A 83 6.96 -17.38 -18.29
CA THR A 83 7.59 -16.98 -17.04
C THR A 83 8.88 -17.76 -16.75
N ALA A 84 9.07 -18.93 -17.36
CA ALA A 84 10.31 -19.69 -17.24
C ALA A 84 11.51 -18.95 -17.86
N ASP A 85 11.27 -18.13 -18.89
CA ASP A 85 12.29 -17.38 -19.63
C ASP A 85 12.99 -16.32 -18.74
N LEU A 86 12.42 -15.97 -17.58
CA LEU A 86 13.01 -15.03 -16.61
C LEU A 86 14.36 -15.51 -16.05
N ALA A 87 14.59 -16.82 -15.98
CA ALA A 87 15.84 -17.37 -15.43
C ALA A 87 17.06 -17.00 -16.28
N ASP A 88 16.85 -16.82 -17.59
CA ASP A 88 17.92 -16.54 -18.55
C ASP A 88 18.09 -15.04 -18.84
N LYS A 89 17.27 -14.17 -18.23
CA LYS A 89 17.37 -12.72 -18.42
C LYS A 89 18.48 -12.13 -17.58
N ASP A 90 19.30 -11.27 -18.19
CA ASP A 90 20.34 -10.51 -17.48
C ASP A 90 19.79 -9.25 -16.78
N PRO A 91 20.56 -8.59 -15.89
CA PRO A 91 20.14 -7.35 -15.25
C PRO A 91 19.80 -6.20 -16.21
N GLY A 92 20.41 -6.16 -17.40
CA GLY A 92 20.17 -5.14 -18.42
C GLY A 92 18.76 -5.24 -19.03
N TRP A 93 18.24 -6.46 -19.15
CA TRP A 93 16.87 -6.70 -19.60
C TRP A 93 15.83 -6.04 -18.67
N PHE A 94 16.00 -6.13 -17.35
CA PHE A 94 15.08 -5.55 -16.36
C PHE A 94 15.05 -4.02 -16.31
N VAL A 95 16.00 -3.34 -16.97
CA VAL A 95 16.04 -1.87 -17.07
C VAL A 95 15.79 -1.36 -18.49
N SER A 96 15.52 -2.27 -19.44
CA SER A 96 15.23 -1.97 -20.84
C SER A 96 13.93 -2.62 -21.28
N GLU A 97 13.99 -3.65 -22.13
CA GLU A 97 12.84 -4.37 -22.69
C GLU A 97 11.89 -4.88 -21.59
N GLY A 98 12.42 -5.50 -20.54
CA GLY A 98 11.65 -6.07 -19.44
C GLY A 98 11.17 -5.07 -18.39
N ALA A 99 11.54 -3.79 -18.50
CA ALA A 99 11.37 -2.83 -17.42
C ALA A 99 9.91 -2.61 -17.02
N ARG A 100 8.99 -2.59 -17.99
CA ARG A 100 7.56 -2.40 -17.73
C ARG A 100 6.97 -3.55 -16.92
N LEU A 101 7.17 -4.79 -17.38
CA LEU A 101 6.69 -5.99 -16.70
C LEU A 101 7.29 -6.13 -15.31
N ALA A 102 8.61 -5.96 -15.20
CA ALA A 102 9.32 -6.10 -13.94
C ALA A 102 8.92 -5.03 -12.92
N THR A 103 8.77 -3.77 -13.35
CA THR A 103 8.30 -2.67 -12.49
C THR A 103 6.87 -2.90 -12.01
N ALA A 104 5.96 -3.31 -12.89
CA ALA A 104 4.58 -3.59 -12.52
C ALA A 104 4.50 -4.74 -11.50
N THR A 105 5.24 -5.82 -11.74
CA THR A 105 5.34 -6.97 -10.83
C THR A 105 5.92 -6.56 -9.48
N TYR A 106 7.02 -5.79 -9.47
CA TYR A 106 7.66 -5.30 -8.25
C TYR A 106 6.71 -4.44 -7.41
N LEU A 107 6.00 -3.49 -8.01
CA LEU A 107 5.06 -2.63 -7.29
C LEU A 107 3.91 -3.43 -6.68
N THR A 108 3.40 -4.43 -7.38
CA THR A 108 2.39 -5.35 -6.83
C THR A 108 2.95 -6.17 -5.67
N ALA A 109 4.18 -6.68 -5.78
CA ALA A 109 4.84 -7.39 -4.70
C ALA A 109 5.05 -6.50 -3.46
N CYS A 110 5.41 -5.22 -3.63
CA CYS A 110 5.50 -4.24 -2.54
C CYS A 110 4.14 -3.98 -1.87
N LEU A 111 3.05 -3.89 -2.65
CA LEU A 111 1.70 -3.78 -2.10
C LEU A 111 1.37 -5.00 -1.24
N LEU A 112 1.62 -6.21 -1.75
CA LEU A 112 1.41 -7.45 -1.00
C LEU A 112 2.23 -7.49 0.30
N ALA A 113 3.46 -6.99 0.28
CA ALA A 113 4.30 -6.88 1.48
C ALA A 113 3.67 -5.98 2.54
N HIS A 114 3.16 -4.81 2.14
CA HIS A 114 2.51 -3.90 3.08
C HIS A 114 1.16 -4.41 3.59
N LEU A 115 0.38 -5.11 2.76
CA LEU A 115 -0.83 -5.81 3.20
C LEU A 115 -0.50 -6.88 4.24
N ALA A 116 0.53 -7.70 3.99
CA ALA A 116 1.00 -8.72 4.94
C ALA A 116 1.45 -8.07 6.27
N ARG A 117 2.21 -6.97 6.22
CA ARG A 117 2.65 -6.26 7.43
C ARG A 117 1.48 -5.66 8.22
N VAL A 118 0.50 -5.06 7.56
CA VAL A 118 -0.71 -4.54 8.21
C VAL A 118 -1.47 -5.69 8.88
N ARG A 119 -1.67 -6.79 8.17
CA ARG A 119 -2.32 -7.99 8.72
C ARG A 119 -1.57 -8.56 9.94
N ASP A 120 -0.25 -8.68 9.88
CA ASP A 120 0.52 -9.35 10.92
C ASP A 120 0.70 -8.48 12.18
N ASN A 121 0.69 -7.15 12.05
CA ASN A 121 1.00 -6.23 13.15
C ASN A 121 -0.19 -5.40 13.64
N VAL A 122 -1.18 -5.17 12.79
CA VAL A 122 -2.36 -4.34 13.09
C VAL A 122 -3.67 -4.94 12.51
N PRO A 123 -3.96 -6.24 12.74
CA PRO A 123 -5.07 -6.96 12.07
C PRO A 123 -6.46 -6.39 12.37
N TYR A 124 -6.66 -5.81 13.56
CA TYR A 124 -7.93 -5.28 14.04
C TYR A 124 -7.72 -3.88 14.59
N LEU A 125 -7.20 -2.99 13.75
CA LEU A 125 -6.90 -1.64 14.17
C LEU A 125 -8.21 -0.91 14.53
N ARG A 126 -8.32 -0.52 15.80
CA ARG A 126 -9.44 0.30 16.28
C ARG A 126 -9.28 1.74 15.81
N LEU A 127 -9.57 1.96 14.53
CA LEU A 127 -9.54 3.29 13.92
C LEU A 127 -10.71 4.14 14.41
N THR A 128 -11.89 3.53 14.57
CA THR A 128 -13.11 4.02 15.26
C THR A 128 -14.06 2.83 15.48
N THR A 129 -15.02 2.89 16.41
CA THR A 129 -15.97 1.79 16.72
C THR A 129 -16.81 1.29 15.51
N THR A 130 -16.77 1.98 14.38
CA THR A 130 -17.48 1.62 13.13
C THR A 130 -16.55 1.22 11.98
N ALA A 131 -15.22 1.29 12.16
CA ALA A 131 -14.22 1.03 11.11
C ALA A 131 -13.30 -0.17 11.41
N ASP A 132 -13.47 -0.83 12.57
CA ASP A 132 -12.59 -1.90 13.08
C ASP A 132 -12.34 -3.05 12.09
N THR A 133 -13.27 -3.29 11.16
CA THR A 133 -13.17 -4.36 10.15
C THR A 133 -13.04 -3.85 8.71
N ARG A 134 -13.18 -2.55 8.46
CA ARG A 134 -13.18 -2.01 7.08
C ARG A 134 -11.82 -2.13 6.42
N LEU A 135 -10.73 -1.90 7.16
CA LEU A 135 -9.38 -2.11 6.64
C LEU A 135 -9.16 -3.57 6.23
N ALA A 136 -9.61 -4.52 7.05
CA ALA A 136 -9.52 -5.94 6.73
C ALA A 136 -10.33 -6.31 5.48
N GLU A 137 -11.56 -5.79 5.35
CA GLU A 137 -12.39 -5.97 4.16
C GLU A 137 -11.70 -5.43 2.89
N LEU A 138 -11.20 -4.20 2.92
CA LEU A 138 -10.50 -3.57 1.80
C LEU A 138 -9.23 -4.32 1.42
N THR A 139 -8.44 -4.78 2.41
CA THR A 139 -7.26 -5.62 2.13
C THR A 139 -7.65 -6.95 1.48
N LEU A 140 -8.78 -7.55 1.89
CA LEU A 140 -9.31 -8.76 1.29
C LEU A 140 -9.77 -8.53 -0.16
N GLN A 141 -10.42 -7.40 -0.45
CA GLN A 141 -10.82 -7.05 -1.82
C GLN A 141 -9.61 -6.97 -2.76
N VAL A 142 -8.49 -6.38 -2.31
CA VAL A 142 -7.24 -6.36 -3.09
C VAL A 142 -6.73 -7.78 -3.34
N HIS A 143 -6.71 -8.65 -2.32
CA HIS A 143 -6.32 -10.05 -2.49
C HIS A 143 -7.22 -10.81 -3.46
N VAL A 144 -8.54 -10.55 -3.43
CA VAL A 144 -9.52 -11.15 -4.33
C VAL A 144 -9.29 -10.68 -5.77
N GLY A 145 -9.00 -9.40 -6.00
CA GLY A 145 -8.68 -8.87 -7.34
C GLY A 145 -7.47 -9.57 -7.99
N ILE A 146 -6.49 -9.98 -7.18
CA ILE A 146 -5.31 -10.73 -7.65
C ILE A 146 -5.61 -12.24 -7.84
N LEU A 147 -6.57 -12.80 -7.09
CA LEU A 147 -6.92 -14.23 -7.10
C LEU A 147 -7.86 -14.62 -8.25
N GLN A 148 -8.80 -13.76 -8.63
CA GLN A 148 -9.86 -14.09 -9.60
C GLN A 148 -9.31 -14.62 -10.95
N ASP A 149 -10.10 -15.46 -11.62
CA ASP A 149 -9.79 -16.05 -12.93
C ASP A 149 -8.43 -16.78 -12.99
N GLY A 150 -8.17 -17.66 -12.02
CA GLY A 150 -6.93 -18.45 -11.97
C GLY A 150 -5.69 -17.65 -11.57
N GLY A 151 -5.89 -16.50 -10.92
CA GLY A 151 -4.82 -15.69 -10.36
C GLY A 151 -4.17 -16.31 -9.12
N MET A 152 -3.35 -15.53 -8.43
CA MET A 152 -2.53 -16.04 -7.33
C MET A 152 -3.38 -16.34 -6.07
N PRO A 153 -3.29 -17.55 -5.47
CA PRO A 153 -3.97 -17.83 -4.20
C PRO A 153 -3.57 -16.87 -3.08
N ASN A 154 -4.52 -16.41 -2.28
CA ASN A 154 -4.31 -15.46 -1.17
C ASN A 154 -3.13 -15.86 -0.26
N VAL A 155 -3.05 -17.13 0.16
CA VAL A 155 -1.95 -17.62 1.00
C VAL A 155 -0.58 -17.45 0.35
N ALA A 156 -0.48 -17.69 -0.96
CA ALA A 156 0.75 -17.47 -1.70
C ALA A 156 1.07 -15.97 -1.83
N GLN A 157 0.05 -15.11 -2.01
CA GLN A 157 0.23 -13.65 -2.02
C GLN A 157 0.85 -13.15 -0.69
N ILE A 158 0.42 -13.71 0.44
CA ILE A 158 0.99 -13.37 1.76
C ILE A 158 2.43 -13.84 1.88
N SER A 159 2.73 -15.08 1.46
CA SER A 159 4.10 -15.59 1.47
C SER A 159 5.04 -14.73 0.63
N LEU A 160 4.62 -14.34 -0.58
CA LEU A 160 5.37 -13.40 -1.41
C LEU A 160 5.57 -12.05 -0.72
N GLY A 161 4.52 -11.50 -0.11
CA GLY A 161 4.63 -10.27 0.67
C GLY A 161 5.65 -10.36 1.80
N GLN A 162 5.75 -11.52 2.45
CA GLN A 162 6.76 -11.77 3.49
C GLN A 162 8.17 -11.94 2.92
N GLU A 163 8.34 -12.54 1.73
CA GLU A 163 9.63 -12.64 1.04
C GLU A 163 10.16 -11.28 0.58
N MET A 164 9.26 -10.36 0.25
CA MET A 164 9.60 -8.98 -0.12
C MET A 164 10.13 -8.13 1.04
N TRP A 165 10.10 -8.63 2.28
CA TRP A 165 10.55 -7.89 3.45
C TRP A 165 11.90 -8.41 3.96
N HIS A 166 12.92 -7.55 3.89
CA HIS A 166 14.21 -7.83 4.53
C HIS A 166 14.06 -7.67 6.04
N ARG A 167 14.04 -8.80 6.77
CA ARG A 167 13.77 -8.81 8.23
C ARG A 167 14.82 -8.06 9.03
N ASP A 168 16.10 -8.26 8.73
CA ASP A 168 17.19 -7.66 9.51
C ASP A 168 17.30 -6.14 9.28
N GLU A 169 17.25 -5.71 8.02
CA GLU A 169 17.29 -4.30 7.62
C GLU A 169 15.95 -3.56 7.77
N LYS A 170 14.87 -4.27 8.13
CA LYS A 170 13.52 -3.72 8.35
C LYS A 170 13.03 -2.83 7.19
N ARG A 171 13.23 -3.30 5.95
CA ARG A 171 12.83 -2.60 4.72
C ARG A 171 12.30 -3.57 3.67
N LEU A 172 11.65 -3.03 2.64
CA LEU A 172 11.38 -3.78 1.42
C LEU A 172 12.69 -4.15 0.71
N LEU A 173 12.67 -5.26 -0.03
CA LEU A 173 13.66 -5.50 -1.08
C LEU A 173 13.67 -4.33 -2.05
N THR A 174 14.87 -3.93 -2.47
CA THR A 174 15.06 -2.99 -3.57
C THR A 174 14.65 -3.64 -4.89
N TYR A 175 14.40 -2.82 -5.91
CA TYR A 175 14.10 -3.31 -7.27
C TYR A 175 15.17 -4.29 -7.77
N ARG A 176 16.46 -4.00 -7.52
CA ARG A 176 17.57 -4.88 -7.93
C ARG A 176 17.50 -6.24 -7.24
N GLU A 177 17.30 -6.27 -5.92
CA GLU A 177 17.18 -7.52 -5.15
C GLU A 177 15.97 -8.33 -5.62
N PHE A 178 14.86 -7.65 -5.95
CA PHE A 178 13.68 -8.30 -6.53
C PHE A 178 13.95 -8.90 -7.92
N CYS A 179 14.63 -8.19 -8.82
CA CYS A 179 15.01 -8.76 -10.12
C CYS A 179 15.91 -9.99 -9.98
N GLN A 180 16.84 -9.98 -9.00
CA GLN A 180 17.64 -11.16 -8.68
C GLN A 180 16.79 -12.31 -8.13
N LEU A 181 15.72 -12.02 -7.38
CA LEU A 181 14.77 -13.02 -6.90
C LEU A 181 14.02 -13.69 -8.08
N LEU A 182 13.62 -12.91 -9.10
CA LEU A 182 12.97 -13.42 -10.31
C LEU A 182 13.83 -14.42 -11.12
N GLN A 183 15.15 -14.25 -11.06
CA GLN A 183 16.11 -15.12 -11.74
C GLN A 183 16.34 -16.45 -11.01
N LYS A 184 15.93 -16.58 -9.74
CA LYS A 184 16.20 -17.77 -8.92
C LYS A 184 15.15 -18.87 -9.18
N PRO A 185 15.53 -20.03 -9.77
CA PRO A 185 14.57 -21.06 -10.14
C PRO A 185 13.77 -21.65 -8.96
N ASP A 186 14.36 -21.70 -7.77
CA ASP A 186 13.73 -22.21 -6.53
C ASP A 186 12.71 -21.22 -5.93
N ARG A 187 12.85 -19.92 -6.22
CA ARG A 187 11.95 -18.86 -5.72
C ARG A 187 10.87 -18.49 -6.73
N ARG A 188 11.16 -18.65 -8.03
CA ARG A 188 10.28 -18.27 -9.12
C ARG A 188 8.83 -18.75 -9.00
N PRO A 189 8.51 -20.00 -8.60
CA PRO A 189 7.12 -20.46 -8.51
C PRO A 189 6.22 -19.61 -7.60
N TRP A 190 6.81 -18.91 -6.62
CA TRP A 190 6.08 -18.06 -5.67
C TRP A 190 5.85 -16.64 -6.19
N ILE A 191 6.52 -16.23 -7.26
CA ILE A 191 6.44 -14.87 -7.84
C ILE A 191 5.78 -14.92 -9.23
N GLU A 192 5.97 -16.03 -9.94
CA GLU A 192 5.43 -16.33 -11.26
C GLU A 192 3.95 -16.00 -11.43
N PRO A 193 3.05 -16.28 -10.46
CA PRO A 193 1.65 -15.87 -10.58
C PRO A 193 1.43 -14.36 -10.73
N VAL A 194 2.27 -13.51 -10.08
CA VAL A 194 2.18 -12.06 -10.21
C VAL A 194 2.77 -11.59 -11.55
N VAL A 195 3.82 -12.23 -12.04
CA VAL A 195 4.35 -11.96 -13.38
C VAL A 195 3.31 -12.32 -14.44
N LEU A 196 2.73 -13.51 -14.33
CA LEU A 196 1.68 -14.00 -15.22
C LEU A 196 0.47 -13.07 -15.20
N TYR A 197 0.07 -12.56 -14.04
CA TYR A 197 -1.01 -11.58 -13.93
C TYR A 197 -0.78 -10.37 -14.86
N HIS A 198 0.43 -9.81 -14.87
CA HIS A 198 0.77 -8.65 -15.70
C HIS A 198 0.97 -9.02 -17.17
N LEU A 199 1.53 -10.19 -17.49
CA LEU A 199 1.59 -10.70 -18.87
C LEU A 199 0.18 -10.86 -19.47
N GLN A 200 -0.74 -11.45 -18.72
CA GLN A 200 -2.14 -11.62 -19.12
C GLN A 200 -2.84 -10.27 -19.32
N LEU A 201 -2.57 -9.28 -18.45
CA LEU A 201 -3.02 -7.91 -18.71
C LEU A 201 -2.46 -7.37 -20.03
N GLY A 202 -1.16 -7.55 -20.29
CA GLY A 202 -0.53 -7.17 -21.56
C GLY A 202 -1.21 -7.81 -22.78
N ARG A 203 -1.69 -9.04 -22.64
CA ARG A 203 -2.41 -9.80 -23.69
C ARG A 203 -3.90 -9.45 -23.80
N GLY A 204 -4.41 -8.55 -22.97
CA GLY A 204 -5.84 -8.22 -22.94
C GLY A 204 -6.71 -9.31 -22.29
N GLU A 205 -6.10 -10.24 -21.58
CA GLU A 205 -6.78 -11.35 -20.92
C GLU A 205 -7.28 -10.95 -19.52
N ASN A 206 -8.35 -11.60 -19.06
CA ASN A 206 -8.86 -11.48 -17.69
C ASN A 206 -9.10 -10.02 -17.24
N LEU A 207 -9.54 -9.13 -18.14
CA LEU A 207 -9.72 -7.71 -17.82
C LEU A 207 -10.75 -7.44 -16.71
N GLY A 208 -11.61 -8.42 -16.40
CA GLY A 208 -12.54 -8.38 -15.27
C GLY A 208 -11.80 -8.25 -13.93
N ARG A 209 -10.90 -9.17 -13.62
CA ARG A 209 -10.10 -9.11 -12.37
C ARG A 209 -9.21 -7.86 -12.31
N VAL A 210 -8.72 -7.39 -13.45
CA VAL A 210 -7.90 -6.17 -13.52
C VAL A 210 -8.70 -4.96 -13.04
N ARG A 211 -9.95 -4.83 -13.48
CA ARG A 211 -10.85 -3.77 -13.00
C ARG A 211 -11.13 -3.91 -11.50
N LEU A 212 -11.39 -5.13 -11.02
CA LEU A 212 -11.58 -5.36 -9.59
C LEU A 212 -10.38 -4.91 -8.75
N LEU A 213 -9.15 -5.15 -9.22
CA LEU A 213 -7.95 -4.71 -8.52
C LEU A 213 -7.77 -3.18 -8.58
N ILE A 214 -8.08 -2.54 -9.70
CA ILE A 214 -8.07 -1.07 -9.82
C ILE A 214 -9.05 -0.44 -8.83
N ASP A 215 -10.27 -0.96 -8.75
CA ASP A 215 -11.31 -0.47 -7.86
C ASP A 215 -10.94 -0.72 -6.39
N ALA A 216 -10.49 -1.93 -6.05
CA ALA A 216 -10.06 -2.28 -4.69
C ALA A 216 -8.88 -1.44 -4.20
N THR A 217 -7.91 -1.15 -5.08
CA THR A 217 -6.77 -0.28 -4.71
C THR A 217 -7.17 1.19 -4.58
N ALA A 218 -8.16 1.64 -5.35
CA ALA A 218 -8.73 2.98 -5.19
C ALA A 218 -9.47 3.13 -3.86
N GLU A 219 -10.41 2.21 -3.56
CA GLU A 219 -11.16 2.22 -2.30
C GLU A 219 -10.24 2.11 -1.08
N LEU A 220 -9.19 1.28 -1.15
CA LEU A 220 -8.20 1.18 -0.09
C LEU A 220 -7.42 2.49 0.09
N ALA A 221 -6.98 3.12 -1.01
CA ALA A 221 -6.24 4.39 -0.94
C ALA A 221 -7.11 5.52 -0.34
N GLU A 222 -8.36 5.65 -0.79
CA GLU A 222 -9.32 6.64 -0.28
C GLU A 222 -9.60 6.43 1.21
N PHE A 223 -9.82 5.18 1.63
CA PHE A 223 -9.97 4.86 3.04
C PHE A 223 -8.73 5.29 3.85
N LEU A 224 -7.52 5.03 3.34
CA LEU A 224 -6.30 5.39 4.04
C LEU A 224 -6.02 6.89 4.06
N ASP A 225 -6.44 7.66 3.05
CA ASP A 225 -6.35 9.12 3.05
C ASP A 225 -7.01 9.72 4.31
N GLY A 226 -8.24 9.26 4.61
CA GLY A 226 -8.99 9.71 5.79
C GLY A 226 -8.39 9.31 7.13
N HIS A 227 -7.57 8.25 7.18
CA HIS A 227 -7.03 7.71 8.44
C HIS A 227 -5.57 8.07 8.72
N VAL A 228 -4.80 8.42 7.69
CA VAL A 228 -3.41 8.89 7.81
C VAL A 228 -3.33 10.42 7.98
N GLY A 229 -4.42 11.15 7.70
CA GLY A 229 -4.43 12.62 7.74
C GLY A 229 -3.83 13.25 6.49
N GLY A 230 -3.84 12.52 5.37
CA GLY A 230 -3.37 13.00 4.07
C GLY A 230 -4.49 13.66 3.26
N ALA A 231 -4.12 14.51 2.31
CA ALA A 231 -5.04 14.95 1.25
C ALA A 231 -5.36 13.78 0.29
N GLU A 232 -6.42 13.93 -0.49
CA GLU A 232 -6.88 12.94 -1.49
C GLU A 232 -5.74 12.54 -2.45
N SER A 233 -5.22 11.33 -2.25
CA SER A 233 -3.95 10.89 -2.83
C SER A 233 -4.03 10.68 -4.33
N ILE A 234 -5.11 10.05 -4.79
CA ILE A 234 -5.31 9.72 -6.20
C ILE A 234 -5.53 10.99 -7.02
N GLY A 235 -6.47 11.86 -6.64
CA GLY A 235 -6.71 13.13 -7.31
C GLY A 235 -5.48 14.04 -7.28
N SER A 236 -4.80 14.17 -6.14
CA SER A 236 -3.56 14.97 -6.05
C SER A 236 -2.49 14.50 -7.03
N ARG A 237 -2.32 13.18 -7.21
CA ARG A 237 -1.38 12.62 -8.19
C ARG A 237 -1.86 12.84 -9.62
N SER A 238 -3.14 12.60 -9.90
CA SER A 238 -3.75 12.81 -11.22
C SER A 238 -3.55 14.23 -11.72
N GLU A 239 -3.80 15.22 -10.86
CA GLU A 239 -3.55 16.63 -11.18
C GLU A 239 -2.06 16.92 -11.41
N ALA A 240 -1.17 16.35 -10.60
CA ALA A 240 0.26 16.53 -10.75
C ALA A 240 0.76 15.97 -12.10
N GLU A 241 0.29 14.79 -12.49
CA GLU A 241 0.59 14.19 -13.79
C GLU A 241 0.03 15.03 -14.95
N HIS A 242 -1.20 15.55 -14.83
CA HIS A 242 -1.79 16.43 -15.84
C HIS A 242 -0.96 17.71 -16.03
N ARG A 243 -0.59 18.38 -14.93
CA ARG A 243 0.29 19.57 -14.96
C ARG A 243 1.65 19.26 -15.59
N TYR A 244 2.22 18.09 -15.29
CA TYR A 244 3.52 17.69 -15.84
C TYR A 244 3.44 17.39 -17.35
N ARG A 245 2.39 16.70 -17.81
CA ARG A 245 2.15 16.44 -19.24
C ARG A 245 1.96 17.73 -20.02
N ALA A 246 1.22 18.70 -19.47
CA ALA A 246 1.05 20.02 -20.09
C ALA A 246 2.39 20.76 -20.24
N LYS A 247 3.25 20.70 -19.22
CA LYS A 247 4.61 21.27 -19.29
C LYS A 247 5.48 20.57 -20.35
N LEU A 248 5.46 19.24 -20.42
CA LEU A 248 6.20 18.49 -21.43
C LEU A 248 5.75 18.83 -22.86
N ALA A 249 4.44 18.95 -23.08
CA ALA A 249 3.89 19.34 -24.38
C ALA A 249 4.37 20.75 -24.78
N HIS A 250 4.42 21.69 -23.82
CA HIS A 250 4.96 23.02 -24.04
C HIS A 250 6.45 22.99 -24.44
N TYR A 251 7.29 22.24 -23.72
CA TYR A 251 8.71 22.12 -24.05
C TYR A 251 8.93 21.53 -25.45
N ARG A 252 8.18 20.48 -25.82
CA ARG A 252 8.24 19.88 -27.16
C ARG A 252 7.73 20.76 -28.30
N SER A 253 6.97 21.82 -27.98
CA SER A 253 6.45 22.76 -29.00
C SER A 253 7.42 23.91 -29.32
N ILE A 254 8.51 24.03 -28.55
CA ILE A 254 9.53 25.08 -28.69
C ILE A 254 10.81 24.50 -29.33
N GLU A 255 10.91 23.18 -29.46
CA GLU A 255 11.93 22.45 -30.24
C GLU A 255 11.48 22.28 -31.69
#